data_AF-A0A370XDJ7-F1
#
_entry.id   AF-A0A370XDJ7-F1
#
_cell.length_a   1.000
_cell.length_b   1.000
_cell.length_c   1.000
_cell.angle_alpha   90.00
_cell.angle_beta   90.00
_cell.angle_gamma   90.00
#
_symmetry.space_group_name_H-M   'P 1'
#
loop_
_entity.id
_entity.type
_entity.pdbx_description
1 polymer ?
#
loop_
_entity_poly.entity_id
_entity_poly.type
_entity_poly.pdbx_seq_one_letter_code
_entity_poly.pdbx_strand_id
1 'polypeptide(L)' 'MFCEFKSGRGEFYDQKTYKGRTIMVRQVLSDITLTSHRFEQVFSDDGGKTLETNFRATLTRVQ' A
#
# COMPACT_ATOMS: atom_id res chain seq x y z
N MET A 1 9.97 -7.58 -1.46
CA MET A 1 8.52 -7.47 -1.21
C MET A 1 8.00 -8.64 -0.37
N PHE A 2 7.35 -8.35 0.76
CA PHE A 2 6.60 -9.31 1.57
C PHE A 2 5.11 -8.96 1.53
N CYS A 3 4.24 -9.98 1.61
CA CYS A 3 2.79 -9.82 1.55
C CYS A 3 2.13 -10.70 2.61
N GLU A 4 1.09 -10.16 3.25
CA GLU A 4 0.13 -10.93 4.05
C GLU A 4 -1.30 -10.60 3.59
N PHE A 5 -2.16 -11.61 3.52
CA PHE A 5 -3.59 -11.41 3.31
C PHE A 5 -4.37 -12.07 4.44
N LYS A 6 -5.19 -11.28 5.14
CA LYS A 6 -5.97 -11.74 6.27
C LYS A 6 -7.31 -11.02 6.34
N SER A 7 -8.39 -11.79 6.46
CA SER A 7 -9.75 -11.27 6.69
C SER A 7 -10.18 -10.17 5.72
N GLY A 8 -9.92 -10.34 4.42
CA GLY A 8 -10.33 -9.36 3.39
C GLY A 8 -9.41 -8.13 3.27
N ARG A 9 -8.25 -8.16 3.93
CA ARG A 9 -7.25 -7.10 3.90
C ARG A 9 -5.90 -7.66 3.44
N GLY A 10 -5.33 -7.05 2.41
CA GLY A 10 -3.98 -7.36 1.93
C GLY A 10 -3.01 -6.25 2.34
N GLU A 11 -1.88 -6.63 2.92
CA GLU A 11 -0.79 -5.70 3.24
C GLU A 11 0.48 -6.13 2.53
N PHE A 12 1.08 -5.18 1.82
CA PHE A 12 2.25 -5.39 0.99
C PHE A 12 3.33 -4.43 1.43
N TYR A 13 4.54 -4.94 1.62
CA TYR A 13 5.70 -4.17 2.07
C TYR A 13 6.83 -4.34 1.08
N ASP A 14 7.40 -3.24 0.62
CA ASP A 14 8.56 -3.23 -0.26
C ASP A 14 9.56 -2.14 0.12
N GLN A 15 10.77 -2.24 -0.41
CA GLN A 15 11.75 -1.16 -0.37
C GLN A 15 12.00 -0.66 -1.78
N LYS A 16 12.00 0.65 -1.97
CA LYS A 16 12.21 1.29 -3.27
C LYS A 16 13.31 2.34 -3.16
N THR A 17 14.09 2.51 -4.22
CA THR A 17 14.93 3.70 -4.35
C THR A 17 14.08 4.86 -4.87
N TYR A 18 13.98 5.93 -4.10
CA TYR A 18 13.30 7.18 -4.46
C TYR A 18 14.25 8.35 -4.22
N LYS A 19 14.49 9.16 -5.26
CA LYS A 19 15.43 10.30 -5.22
C LYS A 19 16.80 9.96 -4.61
N GLY A 20 17.34 8.78 -4.94
CA GLY A 20 18.64 8.31 -4.46
C GLY A 20 18.66 7.78 -3.01
N ARG A 21 17.52 7.67 -2.34
CA ARG A 21 17.39 7.09 -0.99
C ARG A 21 16.54 5.84 -1.03
N THR A 22 16.85 4.87 -0.17
CA THR A 22 15.97 3.72 0.05
C THR A 22 14.82 4.15 0.97
N ILE A 23 13.60 4.01 0.49
CA ILE A 23 12.37 4.23 1.26
C ILE A 23 11.63 2.91 1.44
N MET A 24 10.91 2.79 2.55
CA MET A 24 9.95 1.72 2.77
C MET A 24 8.60 2.13 2.21
N VAL A 25 7.95 1.19 1.53
CA VAL A 25 6.61 1.36 0.94
C VAL A 25 5.69 0.32 1.56
N ARG A 26 4.56 0.78 2.09
CA ARG A 26 3.44 -0.08 2.52
C ARG A 26 2.25 0.20 1.62
N GLN A 27 1.67 -0.85 1.07
CA GLN A 27 0.43 -0.78 0.31
C GLN A 27 -0.64 -1.64 0.99
N VAL A 28 -1.85 -1.13 1.03
CA VAL A 28 -2.99 -1.78 1.66
C VAL A 28 -4.12 -1.89 0.67
N LEU A 29 -4.63 -3.10 0.49
CA LEU A 29 -5.94 -3.34 -0.11
C LEU A 29 -6.95 -3.68 0.99
N SER A 30 -8.10 -3.01 0.98
CA SER A 30 -9.20 -3.26 1.92
C SER A 30 -10.56 -3.06 1.29
N ASP A 31 -11.62 -3.43 2.01
CA ASP A 31 -13.02 -3.29 1.57
C ASP A 31 -13.24 -3.91 0.17
N ILE A 32 -12.63 -5.09 -0.03
CA ILE A 32 -12.63 -5.79 -1.31
C ILE A 32 -14.00 -6.44 -1.52
N THR A 33 -14.67 -6.05 -2.60
CA THR A 33 -15.89 -6.66 -3.12
C THR A 33 -15.60 -7.29 -4.49
N LEU A 34 -16.62 -7.89 -5.13
CA LEU A 34 -16.47 -8.44 -6.47
C LEU A 34 -16.10 -7.38 -7.53
N THR A 35 -16.49 -6.12 -7.29
CA THR A 35 -16.38 -5.04 -8.29
C THR A 35 -15.59 -3.83 -7.80
N SER A 36 -15.17 -3.78 -6.54
CA SER A 36 -14.44 -2.64 -5.98
C SER A 36 -13.45 -3.02 -4.89
N HIS A 37 -12.49 -2.13 -4.62
CA HIS A 37 -11.67 -2.16 -3.41
C HIS A 37 -11.14 -0.77 -3.08
N ARG A 38 -10.64 -0.60 -1.86
CA ARG A 38 -9.83 0.55 -1.47
C ARG A 38 -8.35 0.22 -1.55
N PHE A 39 -7.57 1.20 -1.95
CA PHE A 39 -6.12 1.13 -2.03
C PHE A 39 -5.51 2.33 -1.29
N GLU A 40 -4.53 2.06 -0.45
CA GLU A 40 -3.74 3.07 0.25
C GLU A 40 -2.25 2.77 0.09
N GLN A 41 -1.45 3.80 -0.14
CA GLN A 41 0.01 3.73 -0.16
C GLN A 41 0.62 4.70 0.84
N VAL A 42 1.59 4.18 1.58
CA VAL A 42 2.33 4.90 2.61
C VAL A 42 3.82 4.76 2.35
N PHE A 43 4.55 5.87 2.44
CA PHE A 43 6.02 5.89 2.39
C PHE A 43 6.60 6.17 3.76
N SER A 44 7.83 5.70 3.95
CA SER A 44 8.68 6.05 5.07
C SER A 44 10.12 6.10 4.60
N ASP A 45 10.84 7.17 4.92
CA ASP A 45 12.27 7.33 4.62
C ASP A 45 13.17 7.10 5.84
N ASP A 46 12.60 6.74 7.00
CA ASP A 46 13.31 6.56 8.27
C ASP A 46 13.14 5.14 8.87
N GLY A 47 12.78 4.17 8.04
CA GLY A 47 12.63 2.77 8.43
C GLY A 47 11.30 2.45 9.11
N GLY A 48 10.25 3.21 8.82
CA GLY A 48 8.90 3.00 9.31
C GLY A 48 8.54 3.78 10.57
N LYS A 49 9.37 4.72 11.02
CA LYS A 49 9.09 5.52 12.22
C LYS A 49 8.12 6.64 11.91
N THR A 50 8.26 7.28 10.75
CA THR A 50 7.31 8.23 10.19
C THR A 50 6.64 7.64 8.96
N LEU A 51 5.34 7.88 8.83
CA LEU A 51 4.50 7.32 7.79
C LEU A 51 3.78 8.44 7.05
N GLU A 52 4.05 8.58 5.76
CA GLU A 52 3.39 9.53 4.89
C GLU A 52 2.43 8.80 3.95
N THR A 53 1.12 8.96 4.18
CA THR A 53 0.12 8.49 3.21
C THR A 53 0.15 9.41 2.01
N ASN A 54 0.74 8.92 0.91
CA ASN A 54 0.91 9.70 -0.31
C ASN A 54 -0.18 9.40 -1.36
N PHE A 55 -0.91 8.29 -1.21
CA PHE A 55 -1.96 7.94 -2.15
C PHE A 55 -3.11 7.17 -1.50
N ARG A 56 -4.33 7.55 -1.85
CA ARG A 56 -5.57 6.84 -1.50
C ARG A 56 -6.51 6.84 -2.70
N ALA A 57 -7.08 5.68 -2.99
CA ALA A 57 -8.07 5.53 -4.05
C ALA A 57 -9.13 4.49 -3.68
N THR A 58 -10.32 4.67 -4.24
CA THR A 58 -11.32 3.59 -4.36
C THR A 58 -11.37 3.22 -5.82
N LEU A 59 -11.06 1.96 -6.13
CA LEU A 59 -11.00 1.46 -7.49
C LEU A 59 -12.23 0.60 -7.77
N THR A 60 -12.82 0.80 -8.94
CA THR A 60 -13.94 0.01 -9.44
C THR A 60 -13.49 -0.74 -10.68
N ARG A 61 -13.80 -2.03 -10.76
CA ARG A 61 -13.56 -2.86 -11.94
C ARG A 61 -14.51 -2.45 -13.05
N VAL A 62 -13.96 -2.07 -14.20
CA VAL A 62 -14.72 -1.86 -15.44
C VAL A 62 -14.86 -3.20 -16.17
N GLN A 63 -16.02 -3.45 -16.77
CA GLN A 63 -16.32 -4.66 -17.55
C GLN A 63 -15.91 -4.51 -19.01
#